data_AF-A0A7K2YGC1-F1
#
_entry.id   AF-A0A7K2YGC1-F1
#
_cell.length_a   1.000
_cell.length_b   1.000
_cell.length_c   1.000
_cell.angle_alpha   90.00
_cell.angle_beta   90.00
_cell.angle_gamma   90.00
#
_symmetry.space_group_name_H-M   'P 1'
#
loop_
_entity.id
_entity.type
_entity.pdbx_description
1 polymer ?
#
loop_
_entity_poly.entity_id
_entity_poly.type
_entity_poly.pdbx_seq_one_letter_code
_entity_poly.pdbx_strand_id
1 'polypeptide(L)'
;MRDVALLLREVFAADHVDEAAARLNGLLHRSGGGLRLTSHDGSTPWHPHLDVDDDAPWAAWFLASSCLAMTVLIWDHQRPPGGVCASTSCRNVYLTQGSGPPRRYCSRRCATRERVAAHRRAQA
;
A
#
# COMPACT_ATOMS: atom_id res chain seq x y z
N MET A 1 -5.53 0.50 -14.31
CA MET A 1 -4.39 0.47 -13.33
C MET A 1 -4.29 1.74 -12.50
N ARG A 2 -4.28 2.95 -13.11
CA ARG A 2 -4.19 4.22 -12.34
C ARG A 2 -5.29 4.37 -11.29
N ASP A 3 -6.52 4.04 -11.63
CA ASP A 3 -7.66 4.15 -10.71
C ASP A 3 -7.51 3.19 -9.51
N VAL A 4 -7.07 1.97 -9.76
CA VAL A 4 -6.74 1.00 -8.69
C VAL A 4 -5.65 1.54 -7.78
N ALA A 5 -4.59 2.16 -8.33
CA ALA A 5 -3.54 2.77 -7.51
C ALA A 5 -4.07 3.92 -6.63
N LEU A 6 -5.02 4.71 -7.12
CA LEU A 6 -5.68 5.75 -6.33
C LEU A 6 -6.55 5.16 -5.22
N LEU A 7 -7.27 4.08 -5.49
CA LEU A 7 -8.04 3.36 -4.48
C LEU A 7 -7.15 2.77 -3.38
N LEU A 8 -6.06 2.10 -3.76
CA LEU A 8 -5.09 1.53 -2.81
C LEU A 8 -4.44 2.62 -1.96
N ARG A 9 -4.14 3.78 -2.55
CA ARG A 9 -3.57 4.93 -1.85
C ARG A 9 -4.43 5.39 -0.67
N GLU A 10 -5.75 5.27 -0.74
CA GLU A 10 -6.62 5.63 0.37
C GLU A 10 -6.32 4.79 1.61
N VAL A 11 -5.90 3.53 1.50
CA VAL A 11 -5.49 2.72 2.66
C VAL A 11 -4.25 3.32 3.35
N PHE A 12 -3.31 3.86 2.57
CA PHE A 12 -2.11 4.53 3.09
C PHE A 12 -2.37 5.94 3.62
N ALA A 13 -3.50 6.54 3.27
CA ALA A 13 -3.88 7.88 3.71
C ALA A 13 -4.71 7.86 5.01
N ALA A 14 -5.05 6.68 5.53
CA ALA A 14 -5.74 6.52 6.80
C ALA A 14 -4.88 6.98 7.98
N ASP A 15 -5.49 7.66 8.94
CA ASP A 15 -4.80 8.23 10.09
C ASP A 15 -4.47 7.17 11.17
N HIS A 16 -5.27 6.10 11.25
CA HIS A 16 -5.09 5.02 12.21
C HIS A 16 -5.48 3.65 11.64
N VAL A 17 -5.12 2.59 12.37
CA VAL A 17 -5.23 1.20 11.91
C VAL A 17 -6.67 0.79 11.59
N ASP A 18 -7.64 1.18 12.42
CA ASP A 18 -9.05 0.81 12.18
C ASP A 18 -9.60 1.41 10.88
N GLU A 19 -9.22 2.65 10.57
CA GLU A 19 -9.59 3.29 9.32
C GLU A 19 -8.91 2.61 8.12
N ALA A 20 -7.61 2.30 8.23
CA ALA A 20 -6.88 1.56 7.20
C ALA A 20 -7.53 0.19 6.94
N ALA A 21 -7.88 -0.53 8.01
CA ALA A 21 -8.55 -1.82 7.95
C ALA A 21 -9.95 -1.71 7.32
N ALA A 22 -10.74 -0.69 7.68
CA ALA A 22 -12.06 -0.46 7.09
C ALA A 22 -11.96 -0.18 5.58
N ARG A 23 -11.02 0.67 5.16
CA ARG A 23 -10.76 0.98 3.74
C ARG A 23 -10.30 -0.28 2.99
N LEU A 24 -9.40 -1.07 3.58
CA LEU A 24 -8.91 -2.32 3.01
C LEU A 24 -10.03 -3.36 2.87
N ASN A 25 -10.86 -3.55 3.90
CA ASN A 25 -12.00 -4.46 3.85
C ASN A 25 -12.99 -4.08 2.75
N GLY A 26 -13.23 -2.78 2.54
CA GLY A 26 -14.02 -2.31 1.41
C GLY A 26 -13.41 -2.67 0.05
N LEU A 27 -12.08 -2.66 -0.08
CA LEU A 27 -11.38 -3.08 -1.30
C LEU A 27 -11.43 -4.60 -1.51
N LEU A 28 -11.22 -5.38 -0.45
CA LEU A 28 -11.32 -6.84 -0.45
C LEU A 28 -12.72 -7.31 -0.85
N HIS A 29 -13.76 -6.63 -0.38
CA HIS A 29 -15.13 -6.92 -0.80
C HIS A 29 -15.33 -6.66 -2.30
N ARG A 30 -14.68 -5.62 -2.85
CA ARG A 30 -14.76 -5.27 -4.28
C ARG A 30 -13.93 -6.15 -5.20
N SER A 31 -12.84 -6.76 -4.72
CA SER A 31 -12.01 -7.63 -5.57
C SER A 31 -12.75 -8.87 -6.05
N GLY A 32 -13.85 -9.26 -5.39
CA GLY A 32 -14.80 -10.27 -5.86
C GLY A 32 -14.32 -11.72 -5.74
N GLY A 33 -13.01 -11.96 -5.66
CA GLY A 33 -12.45 -13.29 -5.39
C GLY A 33 -12.40 -13.61 -3.89
N GLY A 34 -12.68 -14.87 -3.57
CA GLY A 34 -12.39 -15.44 -2.25
C GLY A 34 -10.93 -15.87 -2.14
N LEU A 35 -10.47 -16.17 -0.93
CA LEU A 35 -9.15 -16.75 -0.72
C LEU A 35 -9.07 -18.12 -1.41
N ARG A 36 -8.12 -18.26 -2.34
CA ARG A 36 -7.81 -19.51 -3.02
C ARG A 36 -6.32 -19.79 -2.99
N LEU A 37 -5.95 -21.06 -3.11
CA LEU A 37 -4.57 -21.48 -3.36
C LEU A 37 -4.44 -21.85 -4.84
N THR A 38 -3.35 -21.45 -5.47
CA THR A 38 -2.97 -21.91 -6.80
C THR A 38 -1.50 -22.32 -6.81
N SER A 39 -1.15 -23.23 -7.71
CA SER A 39 0.22 -23.56 -8.08
C SER A 39 0.54 -23.11 -9.51
N HIS A 40 -0.39 -22.39 -10.16
CA HIS A 40 -0.36 -22.08 -11.58
C HIS A 40 -0.14 -23.34 -12.41
N ASP A 41 -1.04 -24.32 -12.26
CA ASP A 41 -0.96 -25.65 -12.88
C ASP A 41 0.39 -26.36 -12.66
N GLY A 42 0.94 -26.23 -11.45
CA GLY A 42 2.22 -26.84 -11.06
C GLY A 42 3.47 -26.09 -11.55
N SER A 43 3.34 -24.94 -12.20
CA SER A 43 4.50 -24.12 -12.60
C SER A 43 5.18 -23.40 -11.43
N THR A 44 4.50 -23.29 -10.28
CA THR A 44 5.03 -22.68 -9.05
C THR A 44 4.59 -23.45 -7.81
N PRO A 45 5.27 -23.32 -6.65
CA PRO A 45 4.76 -23.82 -5.39
C PRO A 45 3.39 -23.21 -5.04
N TRP A 46 2.58 -23.92 -4.25
CA TRP A 46 1.28 -23.42 -3.78
C TRP A 46 1.40 -22.09 -3.04
N HIS A 47 0.56 -21.12 -3.40
CA HIS A 47 0.52 -19.80 -2.76
C HIS A 47 -0.87 -19.17 -2.84
N PRO A 48 -1.19 -18.24 -1.93
CA PRO A 48 -2.53 -17.63 -1.85
C PRO A 48 -2.76 -16.57 -2.92
N HIS A 49 -3.98 -16.57 -3.46
CA HIS A 49 -4.54 -15.55 -4.34
C HIS A 49 -5.90 -15.07 -3.80
N LEU A 50 -6.26 -13.84 -4.16
CA LEU A 50 -7.56 -13.22 -3.86
C LEU A 50 -8.33 -12.79 -5.10
N ASP A 51 -7.72 -12.90 -6.28
CA ASP A 51 -8.39 -12.72 -7.56
C ASP A 51 -9.18 -13.99 -7.93
N VAL A 52 -10.10 -13.82 -8.88
CA VAL A 52 -11.10 -14.85 -9.24
C VAL A 52 -10.51 -16.03 -9.99
N ASP A 53 -9.40 -15.86 -10.70
CA ASP A 53 -8.79 -16.85 -11.59
C ASP A 53 -7.34 -16.46 -11.94
N ASP A 54 -6.52 -17.43 -12.36
CA ASP A 54 -5.11 -17.20 -12.73
C ASP A 54 -4.96 -16.25 -13.94
N ASP A 55 -5.97 -16.18 -14.82
CA ASP A 55 -6.04 -15.26 -15.96
C ASP A 55 -6.88 -13.99 -15.68
N ALA A 56 -7.04 -13.62 -14.40
CA ALA A 56 -7.79 -12.43 -14.02
C ALA A 56 -7.23 -11.16 -14.70
N PRO A 57 -8.09 -10.19 -15.10
CA PRO A 57 -7.64 -8.94 -15.69
C PRO A 57 -6.63 -8.23 -14.79
N TRP A 58 -5.59 -7.64 -15.39
CA TRP A 58 -4.49 -6.97 -14.68
C TRP A 58 -4.92 -6.02 -13.56
N ALA A 59 -6.01 -5.26 -13.75
CA ALA A 59 -6.51 -4.36 -12.73
C ALA A 59 -7.11 -5.10 -11.51
N ALA A 60 -7.80 -6.21 -11.74
CA ALA A 60 -8.37 -7.05 -10.70
C ALA A 60 -7.26 -7.79 -9.94
N TRP A 61 -6.33 -8.42 -10.66
CA TRP A 61 -5.14 -9.04 -10.07
C TRP A 61 -4.35 -8.03 -9.23
N PHE A 62 -4.03 -6.85 -9.78
CA PHE A 62 -3.26 -5.83 -9.06
C PHE A 62 -3.95 -5.33 -7.79
N LEU A 63 -5.27 -5.15 -7.83
CA LEU A 63 -6.07 -4.82 -6.65
C LEU A 63 -5.98 -5.94 -5.63
N ALA A 64 -6.28 -7.18 -6.04
CA ALA A 64 -6.35 -8.35 -5.17
C ALA A 64 -5.01 -8.66 -4.50
N SER A 65 -3.91 -8.74 -5.27
CA SER A 65 -2.57 -9.02 -4.73
C SER A 65 -2.09 -7.89 -3.81
N SER A 66 -2.37 -6.62 -4.15
CA SER A 66 -2.03 -5.50 -3.26
C SER A 66 -2.82 -5.55 -1.96
N CYS A 67 -4.11 -5.89 -2.01
CA CYS A 67 -4.93 -6.06 -0.82
C CYS A 67 -4.42 -7.20 0.05
N LEU A 68 -4.07 -8.36 -0.53
CA LEU A 68 -3.49 -9.48 0.20
C LEU A 68 -2.22 -9.09 0.96
N ALA A 69 -1.31 -8.38 0.30
CA ALA A 69 -0.08 -7.90 0.94
C ALA A 69 -0.37 -6.92 2.09
N MET A 70 -1.31 -5.99 1.90
CA MET A 70 -1.70 -5.04 2.95
C MET A 70 -2.41 -5.70 4.12
N THR A 71 -3.21 -6.75 3.89
CA THR A 71 -3.82 -7.56 4.95
C THR A 71 -2.76 -8.10 5.90
N VAL A 72 -1.68 -8.68 5.35
CA VAL A 72 -0.57 -9.19 6.15
C VAL A 72 0.11 -8.05 6.92
N LEU A 73 0.39 -6.92 6.27
CA LEU A 73 1.04 -5.78 6.94
C LEU A 73 0.22 -5.20 8.09
N ILE A 74 -1.09 -5.05 7.91
CA ILE A 74 -1.98 -4.52 8.95
C ILE A 74 -2.11 -5.53 10.09
N TRP A 75 -2.32 -6.81 9.79
CA TRP A 75 -2.47 -7.85 10.82
C TRP A 75 -1.17 -8.08 11.61
N ASP A 76 -0.02 -8.11 10.95
CA ASP A 76 1.25 -8.34 11.64
C ASP A 76 1.67 -7.12 12.48
N HIS A 77 1.51 -5.92 11.94
CA HIS A 77 2.07 -4.72 12.58
C HIS A 77 1.06 -3.90 13.40
N GLN A 78 -0.25 -4.20 13.30
CA GLN A 78 -1.31 -3.50 14.03
C GLN A 78 -1.26 -1.96 13.84
N ARG A 79 -0.92 -1.52 12.62
CA ARG A 79 -0.79 -0.10 12.21
C ARG A 79 -1.11 0.04 10.72
N PRO A 80 -1.36 1.26 10.21
CA PRO A 80 -1.46 1.48 8.77
C PRO A 80 -0.25 0.89 8.03
N PRO A 81 -0.43 0.31 6.82
CA PRO A 81 0.62 -0.41 6.11
C PRO A 81 1.78 0.50 5.67
N GLY A 82 1.61 1.81 5.82
CA GLY A 82 2.51 2.83 5.32
C GLY A 82 1.98 4.23 5.58
N GLY A 83 2.40 5.17 4.73
CA GLY A 83 1.89 6.53 4.76
C GLY A 83 2.03 7.23 3.41
N VAL A 84 1.43 8.42 3.33
CA VAL A 84 1.57 9.34 2.19
C VAL A 84 2.83 10.20 2.36
N CYS A 85 3.60 10.39 1.28
CA CYS A 85 4.76 11.28 1.29
C CYS A 85 4.36 12.71 1.70
N ALA A 86 4.99 13.25 2.75
CA ALA A 86 4.73 14.59 3.24
C ALA A 86 5.36 15.73 2.38
N SER A 87 6.03 15.41 1.26
CA SER A 87 6.53 16.43 0.35
C SER A 87 5.38 17.02 -0.47
N THR A 88 5.26 18.34 -0.50
CA THR A 88 4.20 19.07 -1.23
C THR A 88 4.20 18.79 -2.74
N SER A 89 5.34 18.35 -3.27
CA SER A 89 5.56 18.04 -4.68
C SER A 89 5.50 16.54 -5.01
N CYS A 90 5.12 15.68 -4.05
CA CYS A 90 5.12 14.24 -4.20
C CYS A 90 3.81 13.61 -3.74
N ARG A 91 3.21 12.76 -4.58
CA ARG A 91 1.96 12.04 -4.27
C ARG A 91 2.19 10.54 -4.02
N ASN A 92 3.43 10.12 -3.81
CA ASN A 92 3.73 8.70 -3.60
C ASN A 92 3.32 8.27 -2.18
N VAL A 93 3.17 6.96 -2.01
CA VAL A 93 3.08 6.31 -0.70
C VAL A 93 4.44 5.69 -0.35
N TYR A 94 4.58 5.26 0.90
CA TYR A 94 5.68 4.40 1.34
C TYR A 94 5.14 3.35 2.31
N LEU A 95 5.78 2.18 2.34
CA LEU A 95 5.49 1.16 3.32
C LEU A 95 6.20 1.47 4.64
N THR A 96 5.56 1.12 5.74
CA THR A 96 6.21 1.13 7.04
C THR A 96 7.12 -0.09 7.13
N GLN A 97 8.42 0.10 7.33
CA GLN A 97 9.40 -0.99 7.41
C GLN A 97 10.04 -1.04 8.79
N GLY A 98 9.86 -2.15 9.50
CA GLY A 98 10.47 -2.41 10.80
C GLY A 98 9.99 -1.51 11.94
N SER A 99 10.75 -1.51 13.03
CA SER A 99 10.53 -0.74 14.26
C SER A 99 11.26 0.61 14.29
N GLY A 100 11.82 1.05 13.15
CA GLY A 100 12.51 2.33 13.04
C GLY A 100 11.58 3.53 13.29
N PRO A 101 12.14 4.74 13.44
CA PRO A 101 11.37 5.95 13.67
C PRO A 101 10.31 6.19 12.59
N PRO A 102 9.20 6.88 12.92
CA PRO A 102 8.17 7.22 11.95
C PRO A 102 8.76 7.90 10.73
N ARG A 103 8.60 7.26 9.58
CA ARG A 103 9.00 7.83 8.30
C ARG A 103 7.95 8.85 7.86
N ARG A 104 8.38 9.99 7.31
CA ARG A 104 7.49 11.03 6.75
C ARG A 104 7.55 11.17 5.23
N TYR A 105 8.60 10.65 4.60
CA TYR A 105 8.87 10.87 3.18
C TYR A 105 9.11 9.56 2.45
N CYS A 106 8.61 9.43 1.21
CA CYS A 106 8.70 8.20 0.44
C CYS A 106 10.12 7.82 -0.03
N SER A 107 11.10 8.71 0.16
CA SER A 107 12.50 8.48 -0.21
C SER A 107 13.43 9.48 0.46
N ARG A 108 14.74 9.17 0.52
CA ARG A 108 15.78 10.14 0.91
C ARG A 108 15.76 11.39 0.04
N ARG A 109 15.44 11.26 -1.26
CA ARG A 109 15.33 12.39 -2.19
C ARG A 109 14.27 13.41 -1.74
N CYS A 110 13.08 12.93 -1.35
CA CYS A 110 12.02 13.81 -0.84
C CYS A 110 12.41 14.43 0.51
N ALA A 111 13.00 13.64 1.42
CA ALA A 111 13.46 14.14 2.71
C ALA A 111 14.49 15.27 2.58
N THR A 112 15.51 15.09 1.73
CA THR A 112 16.54 16.11 1.47
C THR A 112 15.94 17.36 0.83
N ARG A 113 15.03 17.21 -0.14
CA ARG A 113 14.37 18.33 -0.81
C ARG A 113 13.64 19.23 0.20
N GLU A 114 12.80 18.64 1.04
CA GLU A 114 12.03 19.39 2.03
C GLU A 114 12.92 20.03 3.10
N ARG A 115 13.98 19.33 3.54
CA ARG A 115 14.98 19.87 4.48
C ARG A 115 15.69 21.10 3.91
N VAL A 116 16.15 21.04 2.66
CA VAL A 116 16.82 22.17 2.00
C VAL A 116 15.85 23.34 1.81
N ALA A 117 14.60 23.06 1.40
CA ALA A 117 13.59 24.10 1.25
C ALA A 117 13.27 24.81 2.58
N ALA A 118 13.17 24.05 3.68
CA ALA A 118 12.98 24.61 5.02
C ALA A 118 14.15 25.47 5.47
N HIS A 119 15.40 25.02 5.23
CA HIS A 119 16.60 25.79 5.55
C HIS A 119 16.64 27.13 4.79
N ARG A 120 16.33 27.12 3.48
CA ARG A 120 16.27 28.34 2.67
C ARG A 120 15.21 29.34 3.17
N ARG A 121 14.04 28.86 3.59
CA ARG A 121 12.98 29.70 4.16
C ARG A 121 13.37 30.33 5.50
N ALA A 122 14.18 29.64 6.30
CA ALA A 122 14.64 30.15 7.60
C ALA A 122 15.80 31.16 7.49
N GLN A 123 16.45 31.25 6.33
CA GLN A 123 17.52 32.21 6.05
C GLN A 123 17.06 33.43 5.23
N ALA A 124 15.79 33.46 4.82
CA ALA A 124 15.15 34.60 4.16
C ALA A 124 14.45 35.47 5.20
#